data_AF-A0A1C0VGZ5-F1
#
_entry.id   AF-A0A1C0VGZ5-F1
#
_cell.length_a   1.000
_cell.length_b   1.000
_cell.length_c   1.000
_cell.angle_alpha   90.00
_cell.angle_beta   90.00
_cell.angle_gamma   90.00
#
_symmetry.space_group_name_H-M   'P 1'
#
loop_
_entity.id
_entity.type
_entity.pdbx_description
1 polymer ?
#
loop_
_entity_poly.entity_id
_entity_poly.type
_entity_poly.pdbx_seq_one_letter_code
_entity_poly.pdbx_strand_id
1 'polypeptide(L)'
;MWDKMPPLKSKKNPAIAFFLGIFFGSIGIAIYFQSFLDFLVPFVVFIVAAIAGFGIGAVPGWLFAGFWGMVRALDSNHRRGEY
;
A
#
# COMPACT_ATOMS: atom_id res chain seq x y z
N MET A 1 -4.42 -13.91 -0.45
CA MET A 1 -5.10 -12.59 -0.40
C MET A 1 -4.82 -11.78 -1.67
N TRP A 2 -3.57 -11.81 -2.15
CA TRP A 2 -3.11 -11.14 -3.38
C TRP A 2 -3.82 -11.55 -4.67
N ASP A 3 -4.09 -12.85 -4.87
CA ASP A 3 -4.74 -13.35 -6.11
C ASP A 3 -6.18 -12.81 -6.34
N LYS A 4 -6.81 -12.28 -5.29
CA LYS A 4 -8.19 -11.80 -5.33
C LYS A 4 -8.32 -10.32 -5.70
N MET A 5 -7.24 -9.53 -5.61
CA MET A 5 -7.30 -8.12 -6.02
C MET A 5 -7.18 -8.03 -7.55
N PRO A 6 -8.05 -7.27 -8.23
CA PRO A 6 -7.88 -7.05 -9.67
C PRO A 6 -6.58 -6.26 -9.92
N PRO A 7 -5.92 -6.42 -11.08
CA PRO A 7 -4.84 -5.53 -11.49
C PRO A 7 -5.28 -4.06 -11.45
N LEU A 8 -4.34 -3.15 -11.18
CA LEU A 8 -4.58 -1.72 -11.23
C LEU A 8 -4.92 -1.28 -12.66
N LYS A 9 -5.66 -0.18 -12.79
CA LYS A 9 -6.14 0.35 -14.07
C LYS A 9 -5.02 0.63 -15.08
N SER A 10 -3.82 0.96 -14.60
CA SER A 10 -2.65 1.27 -15.42
C SER A 10 -1.37 0.81 -14.74
N LYS A 11 -0.28 0.74 -15.52
CA LYS A 11 1.07 0.51 -14.99
C LYS A 11 1.37 1.57 -13.94
N LYS A 12 1.83 1.14 -12.77
CA LYS A 12 2.27 2.05 -11.70
C LYS A 12 3.73 1.84 -11.42
N ASN A 13 4.44 2.92 -11.11
CA ASN A 13 5.86 2.82 -10.76
C ASN A 13 5.97 2.37 -9.29
N PRO A 14 6.61 1.22 -9.01
CA PRO A 14 6.72 0.69 -7.64
C PRO A 14 7.48 1.61 -6.69
N ALA A 15 8.51 2.31 -7.18
CA ALA A 15 9.29 3.23 -6.36
C ALA A 15 8.46 4.47 -5.99
N ILE A 16 7.68 5.01 -6.93
CA ILE A 16 6.75 6.13 -6.64
C ILE A 16 5.72 5.68 -5.60
N ALA A 17 5.13 4.49 -5.77
CA ALA A 17 4.20 3.94 -4.79
C ALA A 17 4.85 3.81 -3.41
N PHE A 18 6.08 3.29 -3.33
CA PHE A 18 6.83 3.20 -2.07
C PHE A 18 6.97 4.56 -1.38
N PHE A 19 7.51 5.56 -2.08
CA PHE A 19 7.73 6.89 -1.49
C PHE A 19 6.41 7.57 -1.11
N LEU A 20 5.36 7.45 -1.93
CA LEU A 20 4.04 7.99 -1.57
C LEU A 20 3.48 7.34 -0.30
N GLY A 21 3.66 6.04 -0.12
CA GLY A 21 3.23 5.36 1.11
C GLY A 21 4.06 5.74 2.33
N ILE A 22 5.38 5.96 2.18
CA ILE A 22 6.24 6.39 3.30
C ILE A 22 5.91 7.82 3.74
N PHE A 23 5.73 8.75 2.81
CA PHE A 23 5.53 10.17 3.14
C PHE A 23 4.08 10.54 3.44
N PHE A 24 3.11 9.88 2.80
CA PHE A 24 1.68 10.23 2.89
C PHE A 24 0.80 9.08 3.41
N GLY A 25 1.39 7.96 3.82
CA GLY A 25 0.69 6.83 4.41
C GLY A 25 -0.31 6.16 3.45
N SER A 26 -1.37 5.60 4.01
CA SER A 26 -2.45 4.94 3.25
C SER A 26 -3.18 5.89 2.30
N ILE A 27 -3.24 7.18 2.63
CA ILE A 27 -3.91 8.20 1.81
C ILE A 27 -3.16 8.40 0.49
N GLY A 28 -1.82 8.55 0.55
CA GLY A 28 -1.00 8.72 -0.65
C GLY A 28 -1.11 7.55 -1.62
N ILE A 29 -1.10 6.33 -1.10
CA ILE A 29 -1.28 5.11 -1.90
C ILE A 29 -2.67 5.07 -2.53
N ALA A 30 -3.72 5.33 -1.75
CA ALA A 30 -5.10 5.26 -2.22
C ALA A 30 -5.38 6.25 -3.35
N ILE A 31 -4.84 7.47 -3.24
CA ILE A 31 -4.93 8.48 -4.30
C ILE A 31 -4.17 8.01 -5.54
N TYR A 32 -2.93 7.51 -5.37
CA TYR A 32 -2.09 7.08 -6.49
C TYR A 32 -2.68 5.92 -7.28
N PHE A 33 -3.27 4.94 -6.57
CA PHE A 33 -3.91 3.77 -7.16
C PHE A 33 -5.39 3.98 -7.48
N GLN A 34 -6.00 5.07 -7.00
CA GLN A 34 -7.43 5.37 -7.12
C GLN A 34 -8.31 4.21 -6.62
N SER A 35 -7.95 3.67 -5.45
CA SER A 35 -8.52 2.45 -4.90
C SER A 35 -8.75 2.56 -3.40
N PHE A 36 -9.99 2.34 -2.97
CA PHE A 36 -10.37 2.38 -1.56
C PHE A 36 -9.77 1.22 -0.76
N LEU A 37 -9.58 0.04 -1.36
CA LEU A 37 -8.93 -1.08 -0.69
C LEU A 37 -7.46 -0.78 -0.37
N ASP A 38 -6.81 0.00 -1.23
CA ASP A 38 -5.43 0.42 -1.04
C ASP A 38 -5.27 1.54 0.00
N PHE A 39 -6.39 2.16 0.44
CA PHE A 39 -6.46 2.91 1.70
C PHE A 39 -6.66 1.96 2.89
N LEU A 40 -7.70 1.12 2.80
CA LEU A 40 -8.23 0.37 3.93
C LEU A 40 -7.23 -0.63 4.50
N VAL A 41 -6.53 -1.39 3.64
CA VAL A 41 -5.59 -2.43 4.08
C VAL A 41 -4.43 -1.83 4.90
N PRO A 42 -3.62 -0.88 4.38
CA PRO A 42 -2.55 -0.29 5.17
C PRO A 42 -3.06 0.51 6.37
N PHE A 43 -4.25 1.14 6.29
CA PHE A 43 -4.83 1.85 7.43
C PHE A 43 -5.21 0.91 8.58
N VAL A 44 -5.83 -0.24 8.28
CA VAL A 44 -6.16 -1.25 9.31
C VAL A 44 -4.88 -1.79 9.95
N VAL A 45 -3.85 -2.08 9.15
CA VAL A 45 -2.54 -2.52 9.68
C VAL A 45 -1.93 -1.46 10.60
N PHE A 46 -2.01 -0.18 10.22
CA PHE A 46 -1.57 0.93 11.06
C PHE A 46 -2.31 0.97 12.41
N ILE A 47 -3.65 0.91 12.40
CA ILE A 47 -4.46 0.94 13.63
C ILE A 47 -4.17 -0.27 14.53
N VAL A 48 -4.13 -1.47 13.95
CA VAL A 48 -3.84 -2.71 14.70
C VAL A 48 -2.44 -2.66 15.30
N ALA A 49 -1.43 -2.23 14.54
CA ALA A 49 -0.07 -2.10 15.04
C ALA A 49 0.03 -1.04 16.14
N ALA A 50 -0.63 0.10 15.97
CA ALA A 50 -0.66 1.15 16.99
C ALA A 50 -1.30 0.67 18.30
N ILE A 51 -2.42 -0.05 18.24
CA ILE A 51 -3.09 -0.58 19.43
C ILE A 51 -2.25 -1.67 20.09
N ALA A 52 -1.80 -2.67 19.32
CA ALA A 52 -1.03 -3.81 19.84
C ALA A 52 0.33 -3.39 20.41
N GLY A 53 0.94 -2.35 19.83
CA GLY A 53 2.22 -1.80 20.25
C GLY A 53 2.12 -0.65 21.25
N PHE A 54 0.95 -0.40 21.87
CA PHE A 54 0.73 0.70 22.81
C PHE A 54 1.24 2.06 22.29
N GLY A 55 0.94 2.36 21.03
CA GLY A 55 1.36 3.57 20.31
C GLY A 55 2.69 3.44 19.57
N ILE A 56 3.65 2.65 20.06
CA ILE A 56 4.97 2.48 19.41
C ILE A 56 4.82 1.81 18.04
N GLY A 57 3.87 0.90 17.89
CA GLY A 57 3.59 0.21 16.62
C GLY A 57 3.02 1.11 15.53
N ALA A 58 2.67 2.37 15.83
CA ALA A 58 2.18 3.31 14.84
C ALA A 58 3.24 3.62 13.76
N VAL A 59 4.52 3.69 14.13
CA VAL A 59 5.62 3.94 13.17
C VAL A 59 5.78 2.79 12.16
N PRO A 60 6.01 1.53 12.56
CA PRO A 60 6.09 0.43 11.61
C PRO A 60 4.77 0.21 10.86
N GLY A 61 3.63 0.44 11.51
CA GLY A 61 2.31 0.40 10.87
C GLY A 61 2.13 1.47 9.78
N TRP A 62 2.71 2.66 9.95
CA TRP A 62 2.73 3.71 8.94
C TRP A 62 3.63 3.32 7.77
N LEU A 63 4.86 2.87 8.06
CA LEU A 63 5.83 2.48 7.03
C LEU A 63 5.34 1.29 6.19
N PHE A 64 4.46 0.45 6.73
CA PHE A 64 3.79 -0.61 5.99
C PHE A 64 3.07 -0.09 4.73
N ALA A 65 2.55 1.13 4.72
CA ALA A 65 1.92 1.71 3.53
C ALA A 65 2.88 1.81 2.33
N GLY A 66 4.15 2.13 2.57
CA GLY A 66 5.18 2.15 1.52
C GLY A 66 5.41 0.77 0.92
N PHE A 67 5.61 -0.24 1.76
CA PHE A 67 5.80 -1.63 1.31
C PHE A 67 4.56 -2.19 0.60
N TRP A 68 3.37 -1.91 1.14
CA TRP A 68 2.10 -2.26 0.51
C TRP A 68 2.02 -1.67 -0.90
N GLY A 69 2.30 -0.37 -1.04
CA GLY A 69 2.31 0.33 -2.33
C GLY A 69 3.25 -0.33 -3.35
N MET A 70 4.49 -0.59 -2.94
CA MET A 70 5.48 -1.22 -3.80
C MET A 70 5.05 -2.61 -4.28
N VAL A 71 4.66 -3.49 -3.35
CA VAL A 71 4.25 -4.87 -3.65
C VAL A 71 3.00 -4.87 -4.54
N ARG A 72 2.03 -4.01 -4.24
CA ARG A 72 0.80 -3.88 -5.02
C ARG A 72 1.06 -3.45 -6.47
N ALA A 73 1.99 -2.52 -6.68
CA ALA A 73 2.40 -2.09 -8.02
C ALA A 73 3.15 -3.20 -8.77
N LEU A 74 4.08 -3.90 -8.11
CA LEU A 74 4.82 -5.01 -8.70
C LEU A 74 3.89 -6.16 -9.14
N ASP A 75 3.02 -6.61 -8.24
CA ASP A 75 2.03 -7.66 -8.53
C ASP A 75 1.11 -7.26 -9.68
N SER A 76 0.60 -6.02 -9.65
CA SER A 76 -0.25 -5.51 -10.71
C SER A 76 0.45 -5.47 -12.06
N ASN A 77 1.69 -4.98 -12.11
CA ASN A 77 2.45 -4.86 -13.35
C ASN A 77 2.79 -6.24 -13.92
N HIS A 78 3.21 -7.18 -13.07
CA HIS A 78 3.47 -8.57 -13.45
C HIS A 78 2.22 -9.20 -14.08
N ARG A 79 1.06 -9.07 -13.42
CA ARG A 79 -0.22 -9.63 -13.93
C ARG A 79 -0.72 -8.97 -15.21
N ARG A 80 -0.21 -7.78 -15.54
CA ARG A 80 -0.45 -7.09 -16.82
C ARG A 80 0.59 -7.44 -17.90
N GLY A 81 1.63 -8.23 -17.58
CA GLY A 81 2.72 -8.55 -18.49
C GLY A 81 3.68 -7.38 -18.74
N GLU A 82 3.70 -6.39 -17.84
CA GLU A 82 4.49 -5.17 -17.98
C GLU A 82 5.66 -5.19 -16.99
N TYR A 83 6.88 -5.35 -17.49
CA TYR A 83 8.11 -5.35 -16.69
C TYR A 83 8.65 -3.93 -16.46
#